data_AF-A0A3S5HU57-F1
#
_entry.id   AF-A0A3S5HU57-F1
#
_cell.length_a   1.000
_cell.length_b   1.000
_cell.length_c   1.000
_cell.angle_alpha   90.00
_cell.angle_beta   90.00
_cell.angle_gamma   90.00
#
_symmetry.space_group_name_H-M   'P 1'
#
loop_
_entity.id
_entity.type
_entity.pdbx_description
1 polymer ?
#
loop_
_entity_poly.entity_id
_entity_poly.type
_entity_poly.pdbx_seq_one_letter_code
_entity_poly.pdbx_strand_id
1 'polypeptide(L)'
;ATEDMDALTFGSDIVLRHLTFSEARKMPIQEIHLKIVLQELNLTQNEFIDFCILMGCDYTDSIRGIGPKKSIELIKNHRNIEKILENIDKTKYPPPEDWNYEGARGLFVKPEITDPETIDLKWGE
;
A
#
# COMPACT_ATOMS: atom_id res chain seq x y z
N ALA A 1 9.50 -11.24 5.51
CA ALA A 1 9.08 -10.65 6.79
C ALA A 1 9.66 -9.25 6.88
N THR A 2 8.84 -8.25 7.22
CA THR A 2 9.23 -6.84 7.24
C THR A 2 8.31 -6.08 8.18
N GLU A 3 8.77 -4.95 8.72
CA GLU A 3 7.91 -3.99 9.42
C GLU A 3 7.23 -3.00 8.48
N ASP A 4 7.70 -2.95 7.23
CA ASP A 4 7.12 -2.10 6.19
C ASP A 4 5.81 -2.69 5.70
N MET A 5 4.77 -1.85 5.70
CA MET A 5 3.42 -2.24 5.31
C MET A 5 3.21 -2.15 3.80
N ASP A 6 4.09 -1.44 3.09
CA ASP A 6 3.99 -1.30 1.64
C ASP A 6 4.19 -2.63 0.88
N ALA A 7 4.73 -3.65 1.57
CA ALA A 7 4.77 -5.04 1.08
C ALA A 7 3.39 -5.58 0.69
N LEU A 8 2.32 -5.18 1.40
CA LEU A 8 0.94 -5.51 1.00
C LEU A 8 0.52 -4.76 -0.27
N THR A 9 0.96 -3.50 -0.41
CA THR A 9 0.69 -2.67 -1.59
C THR A 9 1.38 -3.24 -2.84
N PHE A 10 2.60 -3.78 -2.69
CA PHE A 10 3.31 -4.54 -3.74
C PHE A 10 2.69 -5.91 -4.04
N GLY A 11 1.67 -6.34 -3.30
CA GLY A 11 0.95 -7.59 -3.58
C GLY A 11 1.45 -8.82 -2.84
N SER A 12 2.24 -8.68 -1.76
CA SER A 12 2.59 -9.82 -0.91
C SER A 12 1.33 -10.44 -0.31
N ASP A 13 1.07 -11.71 -0.58
CA ASP A 13 -0.11 -12.43 -0.08
C ASP A 13 -0.18 -12.43 1.45
N ILE A 14 0.98 -12.53 2.11
CA ILE A 14 1.14 -12.59 3.56
C ILE A 14 2.31 -11.70 3.98
N VAL A 15 2.12 -10.87 5.00
CA VAL A 15 3.19 -10.11 5.64
C VAL A 15 3.29 -10.49 7.11
N LEU A 16 4.50 -10.87 7.53
CA LEU A 16 4.83 -11.16 8.92
C LEU A 16 5.57 -9.97 9.54
N ARG A 17 5.02 -9.48 10.65
CA ARG A 17 5.60 -8.42 11.49
C ARG A 17 6.01 -8.95 12.86
N HIS A 18 6.90 -8.22 13.49
CA HIS A 18 7.56 -8.50 14.76
C HIS A 18 8.47 -9.75 14.74
N LEU A 19 8.73 -10.34 13.57
CA LEU A 19 9.56 -11.54 13.46
C LEU A 19 11.02 -11.26 13.84
N THR A 20 11.52 -10.07 13.52
CA THR A 20 12.92 -9.66 13.79
C THR A 20 13.08 -8.92 15.12
N PHE A 21 12.00 -8.80 15.91
CA PHE A 21 12.09 -8.17 17.22
C PHE A 21 12.88 -9.06 18.18
N SER A 22 13.60 -8.43 19.11
CA SER A 22 14.28 -9.16 20.18
C SER A 22 13.28 -10.00 20.98
N GLU A 23 13.62 -11.26 21.25
CA GLU A 23 12.84 -12.18 22.07
C GLU A 23 12.45 -11.57 23.43
N ALA A 24 13.31 -10.72 24.00
CA ALA A 24 13.06 -10.02 25.25
C ALA A 24 11.78 -9.16 25.24
N ARG A 25 11.35 -8.68 24.06
CA ARG A 25 10.11 -7.91 23.91
C ARG A 25 8.84 -8.76 24.05
N LYS A 26 8.95 -10.09 23.91
CA LYS A 26 7.83 -11.05 23.99
C LYS A 26 6.60 -10.64 23.16
N MET A 27 6.83 -9.95 22.04
CA MET A 27 5.74 -9.53 21.15
C MET A 27 5.37 -10.72 20.26
N PRO A 28 4.08 -11.06 20.14
CA PRO A 28 3.64 -12.09 19.22
C PRO A 28 3.91 -11.65 17.78
N ILE A 29 4.27 -12.62 16.94
CA ILE A 29 4.34 -12.42 15.49
C ILE A 29 2.94 -12.06 15.01
N GLN A 30 2.85 -10.99 14.24
CA GLN A 30 1.62 -10.57 13.61
C GLN A 30 1.64 -11.01 12.15
N GLU A 31 0.59 -11.73 11.74
CA GLU A 31 0.38 -12.17 10.36
C GLU A 31 -0.76 -11.35 9.74
N ILE A 32 -0.51 -10.81 8.56
CA ILE A 32 -1.50 -10.01 7.81
C ILE A 32 -1.67 -10.65 6.44
N HIS A 33 -2.90 -11.09 6.15
CA HIS A 33 -3.25 -11.69 4.86
C HIS A 33 -3.89 -10.66 3.95
N LEU A 34 -3.27 -10.39 2.80
CA LEU A 34 -3.75 -9.41 1.83
C LEU A 34 -5.18 -9.73 1.36
N LYS A 35 -5.49 -11.01 1.09
CA LYS A 35 -6.83 -11.44 0.66
C LYS A 35 -7.93 -11.05 1.66
N ILE A 36 -7.66 -11.18 2.97
CA ILE A 36 -8.61 -10.78 4.01
C ILE A 36 -8.74 -9.26 4.04
N VAL A 37 -7.63 -8.52 3.95
CA VAL A 37 -7.65 -7.04 3.91
C VAL A 37 -8.49 -6.54 2.74
N LEU A 38 -8.26 -7.06 1.53
CA LEU A 38 -9.02 -6.69 0.33
C LEU A 38 -10.51 -7.03 0.47
N GLN A 39 -10.83 -8.21 1.01
CA GLN A 39 -12.22 -8.63 1.24
C GLN A 39 -12.93 -7.72 2.25
N GLU A 40 -12.34 -7.47 3.41
CA GLU A 40 -12.94 -6.66 4.48
C GLU A 40 -13.06 -5.18 4.07
N LEU A 41 -12.11 -4.68 3.28
CA LEU A 41 -12.20 -3.34 2.70
C LEU A 41 -13.12 -3.28 1.47
N ASN A 42 -13.49 -4.43 0.88
CA ASN A 42 -14.20 -4.55 -0.39
C ASN A 42 -13.53 -3.76 -1.53
N LEU A 43 -12.22 -3.99 -1.68
CA LEU A 43 -11.36 -3.37 -2.69
C LEU A 43 -10.66 -4.44 -3.52
N THR A 44 -10.45 -4.15 -4.80
CA THR A 44 -9.48 -4.85 -5.65
C THR A 44 -8.06 -4.39 -5.32
N GLN A 45 -7.03 -5.14 -5.77
CA GLN A 45 -5.64 -4.74 -5.55
C GLN A 45 -5.34 -3.35 -6.15
N ASN A 46 -5.88 -3.03 -7.32
CA ASN A 46 -5.65 -1.72 -7.96
C ASN A 46 -6.28 -0.58 -7.14
N GLU A 47 -7.50 -0.78 -6.63
CA GLU A 47 -8.15 0.19 -5.73
C GLU A 47 -7.38 0.31 -4.40
N PHE A 48 -6.83 -0.79 -3.88
CA PHE A 48 -6.02 -0.80 -2.67
C PHE A 48 -4.70 -0.04 -2.84
N ILE A 49 -4.04 -0.15 -3.99
CA ILE A 49 -2.85 0.64 -4.32
C ILE A 49 -3.16 2.14 -4.31
N ASP A 50 -4.23 2.55 -4.99
CA ASP A 50 -4.69 3.95 -4.99
C ASP A 50 -5.05 4.44 -3.59
N PHE A 51 -5.68 3.60 -2.79
CA PHE A 51 -5.96 3.87 -1.39
C PHE A 51 -4.69 4.11 -0.57
N CYS A 52 -3.65 3.27 -0.72
CA CYS A 52 -2.37 3.45 -0.04
C CYS A 52 -1.67 4.74 -0.48
N ILE A 53 -1.68 5.07 -1.77
CA ILE A 53 -1.10 6.33 -2.27
C ILE A 53 -1.83 7.54 -1.67
N LEU A 54 -3.17 7.51 -1.61
CA LEU A 54 -3.97 8.58 -0.99
C LEU A 54 -3.72 8.73 0.51
N MET A 55 -3.53 7.61 1.22
CA MET A 55 -3.20 7.61 2.64
C MET A 55 -1.80 8.18 2.91
N GLY A 56 -0.91 8.07 1.92
CA GLY A 56 0.50 8.45 2.00
C GLY A 56 1.39 7.24 1.78
N CYS A 57 2.37 7.39 0.89
CA CYS A 57 3.42 6.40 0.63
C CYS A 57 4.76 7.12 0.41
N ASP A 58 5.85 6.37 0.38
CA ASP A 58 7.20 6.95 0.28
C ASP A 58 7.59 7.39 -1.15
N TYR A 59 6.75 7.09 -2.15
CA TYR A 59 7.07 7.25 -3.57
C TYR A 59 6.52 8.54 -4.21
N THR A 60 5.62 9.25 -3.54
CA THR A 60 5.02 10.51 -4.02
C THR A 60 4.40 11.28 -2.85
N ASP A 61 4.17 12.59 -3.03
CA ASP A 61 3.40 13.39 -2.08
C ASP A 61 1.96 12.90 -1.90
N SER A 62 1.24 13.44 -0.91
CA SER A 62 -0.18 13.17 -0.67
C SER A 62 -1.01 14.44 -0.58
N ILE A 63 -2.32 14.31 -0.74
CA ILE A 63 -3.24 15.46 -0.66
C ILE A 63 -3.40 15.88 0.81
N ARG A 64 -2.94 17.08 1.14
CA ARG A 64 -3.02 17.62 2.51
C ARG A 64 -4.47 17.60 3.02
N GLY A 65 -4.67 17.02 4.21
CA GLY A 65 -5.99 16.93 4.84
C GLY A 65 -6.82 15.71 4.43
N ILE A 66 -6.32 14.87 3.53
CA ILE A 66 -6.86 13.54 3.23
C ILE A 66 -6.00 12.51 3.96
N GLY A 67 -6.53 11.97 5.07
CA GLY A 67 -5.89 10.89 5.84
C GLY A 67 -6.58 9.54 5.64
N PRO A 68 -6.27 8.51 6.46
CA PRO A 68 -6.77 7.14 6.27
C PRO A 68 -8.29 7.03 6.15
N LYS A 69 -9.03 7.70 7.04
CA LYS A 69 -10.51 7.67 7.05
C LYS A 69 -11.13 8.29 5.79
N LYS A 70 -10.55 9.38 5.30
CA LYS A 70 -11.08 10.06 4.11
C LYS A 70 -10.66 9.34 2.84
N SER A 71 -9.45 8.78 2.82
CA SER A 71 -8.94 7.98 1.70
C SER A 71 -9.83 6.76 1.43
N ILE A 72 -10.22 6.03 2.49
CA ILE A 72 -11.10 4.86 2.32
C ILE A 72 -12.52 5.25 1.88
N GLU A 73 -13.05 6.39 2.33
CA GLU A 73 -14.34 6.92 1.89
C GLU A 73 -14.29 7.27 0.39
N LEU A 74 -13.27 8.00 -0.02
CA LEU A 74 -13.10 8.45 -1.40
C LEU A 74 -12.87 7.28 -2.36
N ILE A 75 -12.01 6.32 -2.00
CA ILE A 75 -11.74 5.17 -2.86
C ILE A 75 -12.97 4.27 -3.02
N LYS A 76 -13.78 4.07 -1.95
CA LYS A 76 -15.02 3.30 -2.04
C LYS A 76 -16.07 3.95 -2.94
N ASN A 77 -16.10 5.27 -2.99
CA ASN A 77 -17.07 6.03 -3.80
C ASN A 77 -16.63 6.16 -5.26
N HIS A 78 -15.34 6.40 -5.50
CA HIS A 78 -14.83 6.83 -6.81
C HIS A 78 -13.93 5.80 -7.49
N ARG A 79 -13.42 4.81 -6.74
CA ARG A 79 -12.62 3.65 -7.18
C ARG A 79 -11.18 3.93 -7.63
N ASN A 80 -10.85 5.14 -8.08
CA ASN A 80 -9.47 5.49 -8.43
C ASN A 80 -9.15 6.96 -8.18
N ILE A 81 -7.86 7.30 -8.15
CA ILE A 81 -7.37 8.66 -7.89
C ILE A 81 -7.90 9.66 -8.92
N GLU A 82 -7.96 9.29 -10.19
CA GLU A 82 -8.45 10.14 -11.29
C GLU A 82 -9.87 10.63 -11.02
N LYS A 83 -10.80 9.70 -10.73
CA LYS A 83 -12.20 10.03 -10.43
C LYS A 83 -12.32 10.79 -9.11
N ILE A 84 -11.43 10.55 -8.15
CA ILE A 84 -11.39 11.35 -6.92
C ILE A 84 -11.04 12.79 -7.27
N LEU A 85 -9.98 13.02 -8.06
CA LEU A 85 -9.54 14.34 -8.48
C LEU A 85 -10.61 15.09 -9.29
N GLU A 86 -11.48 14.40 -10.01
CA GLU A 86 -12.63 15.00 -10.71
C GLU A 86 -13.74 15.46 -9.75
N ASN A 87 -13.89 14.82 -8.58
CA ASN A 87 -15.05 14.98 -7.71
C ASN A 87 -14.76 15.65 -6.35
N ILE A 88 -13.49 15.82 -5.97
CA ILE A 88 -13.13 16.50 -4.72
C ILE A 88 -13.18 18.03 -4.85
N ASP A 89 -13.44 18.69 -3.71
CA ASP A 89 -13.26 20.13 -3.57
C ASP A 89 -11.76 20.47 -3.53
N LYS A 90 -11.21 20.88 -4.68
CA LYS A 90 -9.79 21.26 -4.84
C LYS A 90 -9.42 22.54 -4.09
N THR A 91 -10.39 23.36 -3.67
CA THR A 91 -10.09 24.55 -2.85
C THR A 91 -9.75 24.14 -1.42
N LYS A 92 -10.43 23.10 -0.92
CA LYS A 92 -10.21 22.53 0.41
C LYS A 92 -9.10 21.49 0.44
N TYR A 93 -9.00 20.69 -0.62
CA TYR A 93 -8.05 19.59 -0.76
C TYR A 93 -7.24 19.76 -2.06
N PRO A 94 -6.38 20.79 -2.14
CA PRO A 94 -5.55 20.99 -3.31
C PRO A 94 -4.56 19.83 -3.45
N PRO A 95 -4.53 19.13 -4.60
CA PRO A 95 -3.50 18.14 -4.88
C PRO A 95 -2.11 18.79 -4.93
N PRO A 96 -1.03 18.05 -4.66
CA PRO A 96 0.33 18.53 -4.88
C PRO A 96 0.54 19.03 -6.32
N GLU A 97 1.42 20.02 -6.48
CA GLU A 97 1.88 20.45 -7.80
C GLU A 97 2.66 19.31 -8.46
N ASP A 98 2.42 19.05 -9.75
CA ASP A 98 3.03 17.95 -10.51
C ASP A 98 2.95 16.57 -9.83
N TRP A 99 1.83 16.30 -9.15
CA TRP A 99 1.64 15.08 -8.37
C TRP A 99 1.78 13.78 -9.20
N ASN A 100 2.92 13.10 -9.06
CA ASN A 100 3.25 11.87 -9.81
C ASN A 100 2.69 10.59 -9.16
N TYR A 101 1.38 10.57 -8.87
CA TYR A 101 0.74 9.37 -8.33
C TYR A 101 0.70 8.21 -9.34
N GLU A 102 0.69 8.50 -10.64
CA GLU A 102 0.74 7.48 -11.70
C GLU A 102 2.06 6.72 -11.68
N GLY A 103 3.18 7.43 -11.46
CA GLY A 103 4.50 6.83 -11.29
C GLY A 103 4.55 5.92 -10.05
N ALA A 104 4.06 6.40 -8.91
CA ALA A 104 3.96 5.59 -7.70
C ALA A 104 3.07 4.34 -7.89
N ARG A 105 1.92 4.49 -8.55
CA ARG A 105 1.04 3.36 -8.91
C ARG A 105 1.77 2.36 -9.81
N GLY A 106 2.50 2.85 -10.80
CA GLY A 106 3.30 2.02 -11.71
C GLY A 106 4.34 1.16 -10.96
N LEU A 107 5.02 1.76 -9.98
CA LEU A 107 5.97 1.06 -9.12
C LEU A 107 5.31 -0.08 -8.32
N PHE A 108 4.13 0.15 -7.75
CA PHE A 108 3.41 -0.89 -6.99
C PHE A 108 2.83 -1.99 -7.88
N VAL A 109 2.31 -1.64 -9.06
CA VAL A 109 1.68 -2.60 -9.98
C VAL A 109 2.73 -3.47 -10.66
N LYS A 110 3.88 -2.89 -11.03
CA LYS A 110 4.94 -3.58 -11.76
C LYS A 110 6.30 -3.21 -11.17
N PRO A 111 6.61 -3.66 -9.94
CA PRO A 111 7.91 -3.44 -9.35
C PRO A 111 8.98 -4.21 -10.14
N GLU A 112 10.19 -3.68 -10.13
CA GLU A 112 11.36 -4.44 -10.58
C GLU A 112 11.70 -5.47 -9.52
N ILE A 113 11.48 -6.75 -9.84
CA ILE A 113 11.75 -7.87 -8.93
C ILE A 113 12.66 -8.88 -9.62
N THR A 114 13.40 -9.64 -8.81
CA THR A 114 14.15 -10.80 -9.29
C THR A 114 13.18 -11.92 -9.66
N ASP A 115 13.45 -12.64 -10.74
CA ASP A 115 12.69 -13.83 -11.13
C ASP A 115 12.84 -14.92 -10.05
N PRO A 116 11.76 -15.30 -9.34
CA PRO A 116 11.84 -16.28 -8.26
C PRO A 116 12.38 -17.65 -8.72
N GLU A 117 12.14 -18.04 -9.98
CA GLU A 117 12.59 -19.32 -10.52
C GLU A 117 14.12 -19.40 -10.68
N THR A 118 14.79 -18.25 -10.67
CA THR A 118 16.26 -18.17 -10.74
C THR A 118 16.94 -18.29 -9.37
N ILE A 119 16.17 -18.29 -8.28
CA ILE A 119 16.68 -18.24 -6.91
C ILE A 119 16.73 -19.67 -6.32
N ASP A 120 17.94 -20.18 -6.11
CA ASP A 120 18.18 -21.44 -5.39
C ASP A 120 18.56 -21.15 -3.93
N LEU A 121 17.60 -21.29 -3.01
CA LEU A 121 17.81 -21.05 -1.59
C LEU A 121 18.45 -22.28 -0.92
N LYS A 122 19.66 -22.14 -0.40
CA LYS A 122 20.38 -23.17 0.35
C LYS A 122 20.77 -22.67 1.74
N TRP A 123 20.49 -23.48 2.75
CA TRP A 123 20.97 -23.28 4.11
C TRP A 123 22.05 -24.33 4.39
N GLY A 124 23.30 -23.88 4.50
CA GLY A 124 24.43 -24.71 4.92
C GLY A 124 24.59 -24.71 6.44
N GLU A 125 25.40 -25.65 6.93
CA GLU A 125 25.90 -25.66 8.32
C GLU A 125 26.97 -24.59 8.57
#